data_AF-A0A1Q3D814-F1
#
_entry.id   AF-A0A1Q3D814-F1
#
_cell.length_a   1.000
_cell.length_b   1.000
_cell.length_c   1.000
_cell.angle_alpha   90.00
_cell.angle_beta   90.00
_cell.angle_gamma   90.00
#
_symmetry.space_group_name_H-M   'P 1'
#
loop_
_entity.id
_entity.type
_entity.pdbx_description
1 polymer ?
#
loop_
_entity_poly.entity_id
_entity_poly.type
_entity_poly.pdbx_seq_one_letter_code
_entity_poly.pdbx_strand_id
1 'polypeptide(L)'
;MEQSLWVKWCHAYLLQKFNFWTTPTTGFLSWSWRQILLLRPLAKEHIIYRCGNGEHFSLWYDPWLHGESVHALYGHRVIYDTGLDRLARVKNIIREGEWCWPQTSYDLIDLQQRVQNIPISSAPYSIHWNKVGEAFSTARAWQVIRRRSNVVPWRDVVWHPKRIPKHAFSLWLVLHAVGVIQNAACIFHCGETETLEHLFFQCPYSPKVWRDVLSLCNVFRPILSWTYEVLWMSTHAKGKEFHHTIRKLAFAATIYHLWIERNRRCFRNHFLPYQEIVQLVRQDVCGKLFNGNNSKRCEQHHSLCVNWGIPLGEMM
;
A
#
# COMPACT_ATOMS: atom_id res chain seq x y z
N MET A 1 14.02 -15.08 18.64
CA MET A 1 12.90 -14.96 17.68
C MET A 1 13.01 -16.13 16.72
N GLU A 2 11.99 -16.99 16.67
CA GLU A 2 11.92 -17.99 15.60
C GLU A 2 11.83 -17.27 14.25
N GLN A 3 12.80 -17.53 13.36
CA GLN A 3 12.78 -16.96 12.02
C GLN A 3 11.62 -17.57 11.23
N SER A 4 10.79 -16.73 10.62
CA SER A 4 9.70 -17.20 9.76
C SER A 4 10.26 -18.00 8.59
N LEU A 5 9.44 -18.91 8.05
CA LEU A 5 9.81 -19.72 6.89
C LEU A 5 10.22 -18.84 5.70
N TRP A 6 9.55 -17.69 5.53
CA TRP A 6 9.88 -16.71 4.51
C TRP A 6 11.29 -16.12 4.68
N VAL A 7 11.69 -15.77 5.92
CA VAL A 7 13.06 -15.28 6.18
C VAL A 7 14.09 -16.35 5.88
N LYS A 8 13.86 -17.60 6.29
CA LYS A 8 14.76 -18.73 5.99
C LYS A 8 14.88 -18.95 4.49
N TRP A 9 13.77 -18.88 3.75
CA TRP A 9 13.76 -19.00 2.29
C TRP A 9 14.51 -17.83 1.61
N CYS A 10 14.31 -16.60 2.06
CA CYS A 10 15.08 -15.45 1.56
C CYS A 10 16.58 -15.64 1.77
N HIS A 11 17.01 -16.14 2.94
CA HIS A 11 18.42 -16.45 3.17
C HIS A 11 18.93 -17.56 2.25
N ALA A 12 18.17 -18.65 2.06
CA ALA A 12 18.61 -19.77 1.24
C ALA A 12 18.70 -19.43 -0.26
N TYR A 13 17.74 -18.67 -0.80
CA TYR A 13 17.60 -18.51 -2.25
C TYR A 13 17.91 -17.09 -2.77
N LEU A 14 17.61 -16.05 -1.99
CA LEU A 14 17.77 -14.66 -2.45
C LEU A 14 19.10 -14.04 -1.99
N LEU A 15 19.49 -14.28 -0.74
CA LEU A 15 20.70 -13.70 -0.16
C LEU A 15 21.89 -14.67 -0.24
N GLN A 16 21.65 -15.97 -0.05
CA GLN A 16 22.69 -17.01 0.02
C GLN A 16 23.78 -16.63 1.04
N LYS A 17 24.97 -16.27 0.58
CA LYS A 17 26.11 -15.83 1.40
C LYS A 17 26.25 -14.31 1.50
N PHE A 18 25.43 -13.56 0.77
CA PHE A 18 25.48 -12.09 0.77
C PHE A 18 24.70 -11.52 1.94
N ASN A 19 25.17 -10.38 2.45
CA ASN A 19 24.44 -9.59 3.41
C ASN A 19 23.33 -8.79 2.70
N PHE A 20 22.16 -8.66 3.33
CA PHE A 20 21.02 -7.89 2.79
C PHE A 20 21.42 -6.47 2.38
N TRP A 21 22.27 -5.80 3.15
CA TRP A 21 22.70 -4.41 2.93
C TRP A 21 23.67 -4.23 1.78
N THR A 22 24.35 -5.30 1.34
CA THR A 22 25.32 -5.26 0.24
C THR A 22 24.92 -6.07 -0.99
N THR A 23 23.83 -6.82 -0.91
CA THR A 23 23.31 -7.60 -2.05
C THR A 23 23.04 -6.67 -3.25
N PRO A 24 23.52 -7.02 -4.46
CA PRO A 24 23.29 -6.22 -5.67
C PRO A 24 21.79 -6.10 -6.00
N THR A 25 21.40 -4.96 -6.57
CA THR A 25 20.03 -4.73 -7.08
C THR A 25 19.85 -5.19 -8.54
N THR A 26 20.95 -5.55 -9.20
CA THR A 26 21.02 -6.00 -10.60
C THR A 26 21.08 -7.54 -10.69
N GLY A 27 20.84 -8.09 -11.89
CA GLY A 27 20.82 -9.54 -12.13
C GLY A 27 19.42 -10.14 -12.15
N PHE A 28 19.32 -11.47 -12.15
CA PHE A 28 18.08 -12.26 -12.26
C PHE A 28 17.23 -12.25 -10.97
N LEU A 29 16.84 -11.06 -10.53
CA LEU A 29 15.97 -10.85 -9.38
C LEU A 29 14.54 -10.53 -9.82
N SER A 30 13.55 -11.00 -9.06
CA SER A 30 12.16 -10.59 -9.28
C SER A 30 12.01 -9.08 -9.09
N TRP A 31 11.07 -8.48 -9.83
CA TRP A 31 10.82 -7.03 -9.73
C TRP A 31 10.53 -6.60 -8.28
N SER A 32 9.72 -7.37 -7.55
CA SER A 32 9.39 -7.10 -6.16
C SER A 32 10.61 -7.14 -5.24
N TRP A 33 11.53 -8.09 -5.43
CA TRP A 33 12.75 -8.16 -4.62
C TRP A 33 13.68 -6.98 -4.91
N ARG A 34 13.82 -6.57 -6.17
CA ARG A 34 14.57 -5.36 -6.53
C ARG A 34 14.00 -4.14 -5.82
N GLN A 35 12.68 -3.98 -5.79
CA GLN A 35 12.04 -2.86 -5.08
C GLN A 35 12.35 -2.90 -3.57
N ILE A 36 12.32 -4.07 -2.93
CA ILE A 36 12.72 -4.23 -1.52
C ILE A 36 14.16 -3.78 -1.30
N LEU A 37 15.10 -4.19 -2.16
CA LEU A 37 16.51 -3.78 -2.05
C LEU A 37 16.71 -2.27 -2.31
N LEU A 38 15.91 -1.67 -3.19
CA LEU A 38 15.94 -0.22 -3.44
C LEU A 38 15.41 0.61 -2.26
N LEU A 39 14.60 0.00 -1.37
CA LEU A 39 14.10 0.66 -0.15
C LEU A 39 15.08 0.60 1.03
N ARG A 40 16.27 -0.01 0.87
CA ARG A 40 17.30 -0.07 1.92
C ARG A 40 17.68 1.30 2.51
N PRO A 41 17.93 2.36 1.72
CA PRO A 41 18.27 3.68 2.28
C PRO A 41 17.17 4.20 3.22
N LEU A 42 15.91 4.12 2.79
CA LEU A 42 14.75 4.49 3.61
C LEU A 42 14.64 3.63 4.87
N ALA A 43 14.95 2.33 4.79
CA ALA A 43 14.96 1.47 5.96
C ALA A 43 16.06 1.85 6.97
N LYS A 44 17.25 2.26 6.50
CA LYS A 44 18.36 2.70 7.38
C LYS A 44 17.98 3.91 8.22
N GLU A 45 17.18 4.84 7.69
CA GLU A 45 16.72 6.03 8.42
C GLU A 45 15.89 5.69 9.66
N HIS A 46 15.35 4.47 9.74
CA HIS A 46 14.41 4.08 10.79
C HIS A 46 14.85 2.85 11.60
N ILE A 47 15.79 2.04 11.11
CA ILE A 47 16.23 0.85 11.83
C ILE A 47 17.34 1.20 12.81
N ILE A 48 17.18 0.78 14.06
CA ILE A 48 18.16 0.95 15.13
C ILE A 48 18.72 -0.41 15.51
N TYR A 49 20.03 -0.58 15.31
CA TYR A 49 20.77 -1.76 15.72
C TYR A 49 21.29 -1.61 17.14
N ARG A 50 21.08 -2.63 17.98
CA ARG A 50 21.69 -2.77 19.31
C ARG A 50 22.53 -4.04 19.31
N CYS A 51 23.85 -3.88 19.26
CA CYS A 51 24.80 -4.98 19.07
C CYS A 51 24.68 -6.09 20.13
N GLY A 52 24.32 -5.73 21.37
CA GLY A 52 24.35 -6.69 22.48
C GLY A 52 25.74 -7.26 22.63
N ASN A 53 25.83 -8.59 22.70
CA ASN A 53 27.09 -9.34 22.76
C ASN A 53 27.86 -9.44 21.43
N GLY A 54 27.34 -8.84 20.36
CA GLY A 54 28.00 -8.77 19.04
C GLY A 54 28.00 -10.07 18.24
N GLU A 55 27.31 -11.13 18.69
CA GLU A 55 27.44 -12.43 18.05
C GLU A 55 26.73 -12.59 16.71
N HIS A 56 25.75 -11.74 16.40
CA HIS A 56 24.88 -11.96 15.26
C HIS A 56 25.16 -11.04 14.08
N PHE A 57 25.57 -9.80 14.35
CA PHE A 57 25.75 -8.80 13.31
C PHE A 57 27.10 -8.98 12.63
N SER A 58 27.09 -8.84 11.31
CA SER A 58 28.30 -8.67 10.51
C SER A 58 29.04 -7.42 10.99
N LEU A 59 30.33 -7.57 11.23
CA LEU A 59 31.20 -6.46 11.58
C LEU A 59 31.21 -5.40 10.47
N TRP A 60 31.22 -5.86 9.22
CA TRP A 60 31.48 -5.02 8.06
C TRP A 60 30.23 -4.47 7.38
N TYR A 61 29.15 -5.25 7.33
CA TYR A 61 28.07 -5.01 6.37
C TYR A 61 26.75 -4.59 7.01
N ASP A 62 26.50 -4.93 8.28
CA ASP A 62 25.30 -4.47 8.98
C ASP A 62 25.46 -3.01 9.45
N PRO A 63 24.39 -2.20 9.42
CA PRO A 63 24.46 -0.77 9.72
C PRO A 63 24.42 -0.48 11.23
N TRP A 64 25.27 -1.17 11.99
CA TRP A 64 25.32 -1.08 13.46
C TRP A 64 26.14 0.12 13.97
N LEU A 65 26.97 0.73 13.11
CA LEU A 65 27.76 1.91 13.43
C LEU A 65 26.93 3.17 13.14
N HIS A 66 26.10 3.55 14.11
CA HIS A 66 25.23 4.74 14.04
C HIS A 66 24.33 4.80 12.79
N GLY A 67 23.82 3.65 12.34
CA GLY A 67 22.96 3.55 11.15
C GLY A 67 23.72 3.33 9.83
N GLU A 68 25.05 3.25 9.87
CA GLU A 68 25.89 2.91 8.74
C GLU A 68 26.74 1.67 8.99
N SER A 69 27.20 1.05 7.90
CA SER A 69 28.09 -0.11 7.98
C SER A 69 29.54 0.33 7.87
N VAL A 70 30.45 -0.39 8.54
CA VAL A 70 31.88 -0.08 8.51
C VAL A 70 32.41 -0.08 7.06
N HIS A 71 32.00 -1.04 6.24
CA HIS A 71 32.40 -1.10 4.84
C HIS A 71 31.85 0.07 4.02
N ALA A 72 30.66 0.60 4.32
CA ALA A 72 30.12 1.75 3.60
C ALA A 72 30.89 3.04 3.90
N LEU A 73 31.37 3.20 5.15
CA LEU A 73 32.10 4.40 5.59
C LEU A 73 33.58 4.38 5.22
N TYR A 74 34.25 3.23 5.37
CA TYR A 74 35.72 3.13 5.25
C TYR A 74 36.18 2.25 4.07
N GLY A 75 35.24 1.63 3.35
CA GLY A 75 35.55 0.79 2.20
C GLY A 75 36.21 -0.54 2.55
N HIS A 76 36.85 -1.15 1.56
CA HIS A 76 37.41 -2.50 1.68
C HIS A 76 38.73 -2.54 2.46
N ARG A 77 39.46 -1.41 2.54
CA ARG A 77 40.82 -1.35 3.11
C ARG A 77 40.84 -1.72 4.59
N VAL A 78 39.88 -1.24 5.39
CA VAL A 78 39.80 -1.55 6.82
C VAL A 78 39.65 -3.05 7.10
N ILE A 79 39.01 -3.81 6.21
CA ILE A 79 38.91 -5.27 6.36
C ILE A 79 40.30 -5.89 6.28
N TYR A 80 41.12 -5.46 5.32
CA TYR A 80 42.49 -5.93 5.17
C TYR A 80 43.38 -5.49 6.34
N ASP A 81 43.31 -4.22 6.73
CA ASP A 81 44.14 -3.65 7.81
C ASP A 81 43.88 -4.30 9.17
N THR A 82 42.66 -4.82 9.41
CA THR A 82 42.35 -5.59 10.63
C THR A 82 42.84 -7.03 10.62
N GLY A 83 43.11 -7.61 9.44
CA GLY A 83 43.44 -9.03 9.28
C GLY A 83 42.29 -10.00 9.60
N LEU A 84 41.06 -9.50 9.73
CA LEU A 84 39.88 -10.30 10.03
C LEU A 84 39.16 -10.79 8.76
N ASP A 85 38.42 -11.88 8.88
CA ASP A 85 37.65 -12.44 7.77
C ASP A 85 36.48 -11.54 7.34
N ARG A 86 36.06 -11.63 6.07
CA ARG A 86 34.90 -10.87 5.53
C ARG A 86 33.57 -11.27 6.18
N LEU A 87 33.50 -12.42 6.82
CA LEU A 87 32.34 -12.89 7.60
C LEU A 87 32.50 -12.61 9.10
N ALA A 88 33.51 -11.83 9.51
CA ALA A 88 33.68 -11.43 10.89
C ALA A 88 32.42 -10.77 11.45
N ARG A 89 32.17 -11.04 12.73
CA ARG A 89 31.05 -10.53 13.51
C ARG A 89 31.54 -9.44 14.44
N VAL A 90 30.60 -8.63 14.93
CA VAL A 90 30.91 -7.56 15.90
C VAL A 90 31.65 -8.10 17.13
N LYS A 91 31.34 -9.32 17.57
CA LYS A 91 32.03 -10.00 18.68
C LYS A 91 33.56 -10.15 18.48
N ASN A 92 34.03 -10.20 17.24
CA ASN A 92 35.46 -10.43 16.96
C ASN A 92 36.35 -9.25 17.35
N ILE A 93 35.77 -8.07 17.54
CA ILE A 93 36.46 -6.85 18.00
C ILE A 93 35.95 -6.38 19.36
N ILE A 94 35.35 -7.29 20.14
CA ILE A 94 34.99 -7.07 21.55
C ILE A 94 35.82 -8.02 22.42
N ARG A 95 36.52 -7.48 23.42
CA ARG A 95 37.23 -8.29 24.44
C ARG A 95 36.95 -7.70 25.81
N GLU A 96 36.63 -8.57 26.77
CA GLU A 96 36.39 -8.18 28.18
C GLU A 96 35.36 -7.04 28.36
N GLY A 97 34.39 -6.94 27.44
CA GLY A 97 33.36 -5.90 27.48
C GLY A 97 33.76 -4.57 26.84
N GLU A 98 34.93 -4.49 26.20
CA GLU A 98 35.46 -3.30 25.54
C GLU A 98 35.64 -3.52 24.03
N TRP A 99 35.56 -2.41 23.29
CA TRP A 99 35.90 -2.39 21.87
C TRP A 99 37.42 -2.45 21.69
N CYS A 100 37.91 -3.39 20.90
CA CYS A 100 39.34 -3.63 20.70
C CYS A 100 39.68 -3.68 19.20
N TRP A 101 39.73 -2.51 18.55
CA TRP A 101 40.20 -2.38 17.18
C TRP A 101 41.74 -2.37 17.11
N PRO A 102 42.35 -2.99 16.08
CA PRO A 102 43.78 -2.85 15.82
C PRO A 102 44.14 -1.38 15.56
N GLN A 103 45.29 -0.93 16.06
CA GLN A 103 45.75 0.46 15.90
C GLN A 103 46.73 0.60 14.71
N THR A 104 46.56 -0.23 13.68
CA THR A 104 47.50 -0.38 12.55
C THR A 104 47.29 0.62 11.42
N SER A 105 46.14 1.31 11.37
CA SER A 105 45.88 2.38 10.41
C SER A 105 44.99 3.47 10.98
N TYR A 106 45.04 4.66 10.39
CA TYR A 106 44.26 5.83 10.82
C TYR A 106 42.75 5.54 10.89
N ASP A 107 42.21 4.86 9.88
CA ASP A 107 40.79 4.51 9.81
C ASP A 107 40.36 3.61 10.98
N LEU A 108 41.22 2.70 11.43
CA LEU A 108 40.93 1.83 12.57
C LEU A 108 41.01 2.58 13.91
N ILE A 109 41.92 3.55 14.03
CA ILE A 109 42.01 4.44 15.19
C ILE A 109 40.74 5.31 15.29
N ASP A 110 40.28 5.88 14.16
CA ASP A 110 39.01 6.61 14.10
C ASP A 110 37.81 5.71 14.45
N LEU A 111 37.77 4.48 13.93
CA LEU A 111 36.75 3.49 14.30
C LEU A 111 36.72 3.22 15.80
N GLN A 112 37.89 3.01 16.43
CA GLN A 112 38.01 2.81 17.87
C GLN A 112 37.38 3.96 18.67
N GLN A 113 37.50 5.20 18.20
CA GLN A 113 36.92 6.38 18.83
C GLN A 113 35.39 6.45 18.63
N ARG A 114 34.90 6.16 17.42
CA ARG A 114 33.46 6.26 17.10
C ARG A 114 32.59 5.23 17.80
N VAL A 115 33.16 4.04 18.08
CA VAL A 115 32.42 2.95 18.73
C VAL A 115 32.29 3.13 20.24
N GLN A 116 33.07 4.02 20.87
CA GLN A 116 33.05 4.22 22.34
C GLN A 116 31.65 4.52 22.88
N ASN A 117 30.83 5.26 22.11
CA ASN A 117 29.47 5.63 22.51
C ASN A 117 28.44 4.53 22.24
N ILE A 118 28.84 3.39 21.67
CA ILE A 118 27.96 2.24 21.40
C ILE A 118 28.09 1.27 22.58
N PRO A 119 27.03 1.10 23.38
CA PRO A 119 27.10 0.25 24.57
C PRO A 119 27.22 -1.22 24.18
N ILE A 120 28.20 -1.90 24.77
CA ILE A 120 28.34 -3.35 24.74
C ILE A 120 27.49 -3.94 25.89
N SER A 121 26.84 -5.07 25.65
CA SER A 121 26.02 -5.75 26.65
C SER A 121 26.22 -7.25 26.57
N SER A 122 26.10 -7.97 27.68
CA SER A 122 26.03 -9.44 27.68
C SER A 122 24.69 -9.97 27.14
N ALA A 123 23.67 -9.11 27.05
CA ALA A 123 22.37 -9.45 26.49
C ALA A 123 22.46 -9.74 24.98
N PRO A 124 21.52 -10.53 24.43
CA PRO A 124 21.46 -10.75 22.99
C PRO A 124 21.19 -9.45 22.22
N TYR A 125 21.57 -9.45 20.95
CA TYR A 125 21.29 -8.35 20.03
C TYR A 125 19.79 -8.03 19.95
N SER A 126 19.47 -6.78 19.58
CA SER A 126 18.11 -6.41 19.22
C SER A 126 18.08 -5.39 18.08
N ILE A 127 17.01 -5.44 17.29
CA ILE A 127 16.76 -4.51 16.19
C ILE A 127 15.42 -3.85 16.47
N HIS A 128 15.40 -2.52 16.41
CA HIS A 128 14.21 -1.70 16.69
C HIS A 128 13.88 -0.83 15.50
N TRP A 129 12.63 -0.34 15.44
CA TRP A 129 12.18 0.60 14.43
C TRP A 129 11.83 1.94 15.09
N ASN A 130 12.50 3.01 14.69
CA ASN A 130 12.44 4.38 15.20
C ASN A 130 12.81 4.60 16.66
N LYS A 131 12.41 3.72 17.57
CA LYS A 131 12.59 3.91 19.01
C LYS A 131 12.87 2.59 19.70
N VAL A 132 13.90 2.60 20.55
CA VAL A 132 14.33 1.42 21.31
C VAL A 132 13.29 1.04 22.36
N GLY A 133 13.02 -0.25 22.49
CA GLY A 133 12.10 -0.82 23.48
C GLY A 133 10.64 -0.88 23.04
N GLU A 134 10.31 -0.36 21.85
CA GLU A 134 8.96 -0.43 21.31
C GLU A 134 8.81 -1.57 20.32
N ALA A 135 7.72 -2.33 20.44
CA ALA A 135 7.44 -3.42 19.51
C ALA A 135 7.19 -2.88 18.08
N PHE A 136 7.79 -3.55 17.10
CA PHE A 136 7.54 -3.26 15.70
C PHE A 136 6.09 -3.59 15.34
N SER A 137 5.47 -2.72 14.52
CA SER A 137 4.27 -3.07 13.77
C SER A 137 4.28 -2.37 12.43
N THR A 138 3.74 -3.04 11.41
CA THR A 138 3.61 -2.49 10.05
C THR A 138 2.79 -1.20 10.03
N ALA A 139 1.76 -1.10 10.88
CA ALA A 139 0.96 0.10 11.03
C ALA A 139 1.79 1.29 11.50
N ARG A 140 2.65 1.11 12.52
CA ARG A 140 3.51 2.18 13.03
C ARG A 140 4.60 2.55 12.03
N ALA A 141 5.24 1.58 11.40
CA ALA A 141 6.23 1.83 10.36
C ALA A 141 5.64 2.64 9.20
N TRP A 142 4.44 2.28 8.74
CA TRP A 142 3.72 3.03 7.72
C TRP A 142 3.41 4.48 8.13
N GLN A 143 3.03 4.72 9.39
CA GLN A 143 2.73 6.07 9.87
C GLN A 143 3.93 7.00 9.88
N VAL A 144 5.13 6.45 10.03
CA VAL A 144 6.40 7.17 10.01
C VAL A 144 6.85 7.45 8.58
N ILE A 145 6.81 6.43 7.71
CA ILE A 145 7.31 6.53 6.33
C ILE A 145 6.39 7.38 5.45
N ARG A 146 5.07 7.30 5.66
CA ARG A 146 4.11 7.91 4.72
C ARG A 146 4.22 9.44 4.74
N ARG A 147 4.18 10.03 3.55
CA ARG A 147 3.87 11.46 3.41
C ARG A 147 2.40 11.67 3.79
N ARG A 148 2.16 12.51 4.80
CA ARG A 148 0.79 12.86 5.22
C ARG A 148 0.26 13.94 4.28
N SER A 149 -0.98 13.76 3.83
CA SER A 149 -1.73 14.76 3.07
C SER A 149 -2.98 15.14 3.85
N ASN A 150 -3.55 16.29 3.49
CA ASN A 150 -4.80 16.74 4.09
C ASN A 150 -5.92 15.73 3.87
N VAL A 151 -6.83 15.64 4.85
CA VAL A 151 -8.01 14.79 4.73
C VAL A 151 -8.92 15.38 3.66
N VAL A 152 -9.13 14.61 2.59
CA VAL A 152 -10.01 14.97 1.47
C VAL A 152 -11.48 14.73 1.80
N PRO A 153 -12.43 15.57 1.34
CA PRO A 153 -13.86 15.44 1.64
C PRO A 153 -14.46 14.10 1.21
N TRP A 154 -13.97 13.53 0.10
CA TRP A 154 -14.44 12.26 -0.45
C TRP A 154 -13.89 11.03 0.27
N ARG A 155 -13.02 11.17 1.28
CA ARG A 155 -12.38 10.04 1.98
C ARG A 155 -13.38 8.98 2.42
N ASP A 156 -14.49 9.41 3.02
CA ASP A 156 -15.50 8.49 3.56
C ASP A 156 -16.46 7.93 2.49
N VAL A 157 -16.38 8.44 1.26
CA VAL A 157 -17.03 7.86 0.08
C VAL A 157 -16.23 6.64 -0.38
N VAL A 158 -14.90 6.73 -0.39
CA VAL A 158 -14.00 5.65 -0.84
C VAL A 158 -13.72 4.64 0.27
N TRP A 159 -13.31 5.12 1.43
CA TRP A 159 -12.73 4.31 2.51
C TRP A 159 -13.71 4.15 3.67
N HIS A 160 -14.78 3.38 3.45
CA HIS A 160 -15.77 3.03 4.48
C HIS A 160 -15.76 1.52 4.80
N PRO A 161 -16.28 1.07 5.97
CA PRO A 161 -16.22 -0.33 6.39
C PRO A 161 -16.92 -1.31 5.45
N LYS A 162 -18.02 -0.88 4.81
CA LYS A 162 -18.81 -1.69 3.89
C LYS A 162 -18.29 -1.67 2.45
N ARG A 163 -17.17 -1.03 2.14
CA ARG A 163 -16.64 -0.93 0.77
C ARG A 163 -16.32 -2.30 0.15
N ILE A 164 -16.38 -2.36 -1.17
CA ILE A 164 -15.81 -3.48 -1.95
C ILE A 164 -14.37 -3.08 -2.32
N PRO A 165 -13.32 -3.79 -1.86
CA PRO A 165 -11.93 -3.34 -2.00
C PRO A 165 -11.53 -2.97 -3.44
N LYS A 166 -11.87 -3.82 -4.43
CA LYS A 166 -11.59 -3.55 -5.86
C LYS A 166 -12.26 -2.25 -6.36
N HIS A 167 -13.48 -1.96 -5.92
CA HIS A 167 -14.21 -0.77 -6.34
C HIS A 167 -13.68 0.49 -5.66
N ALA A 168 -13.38 0.41 -4.36
CA ALA A 168 -12.78 1.51 -3.62
C ALA A 168 -11.40 1.88 -4.20
N PHE A 169 -10.59 0.88 -4.54
CA PHE A 169 -9.30 1.12 -5.18
C PHE A 169 -9.44 1.76 -6.56
N SER A 170 -10.36 1.26 -7.41
CA SER A 170 -10.64 1.86 -8.72
C SER A 170 -11.13 3.30 -8.60
N LEU A 171 -12.08 3.57 -7.70
CA LEU A 171 -12.57 4.93 -7.45
C LEU A 171 -11.45 5.86 -6.94
N TRP A 172 -10.58 5.36 -6.05
CA TRP A 172 -9.41 6.11 -5.56
C TRP A 172 -8.46 6.50 -6.70
N LEU A 173 -8.17 5.59 -7.64
CA LEU A 173 -7.33 5.89 -8.79
C LEU A 173 -7.93 6.99 -9.66
N VAL A 174 -9.24 6.92 -9.92
CA VAL A 174 -9.97 7.92 -10.71
C VAL A 174 -9.96 9.29 -10.01
N LEU A 175 -10.16 9.34 -8.69
CA LEU A 175 -10.08 10.58 -7.90
C LEU A 175 -8.70 11.24 -7.93
N HIS A 176 -7.63 10.45 -8.11
CA HIS A 176 -6.27 10.96 -8.26
C HIS A 176 -5.81 11.09 -9.72
N ALA A 177 -6.70 10.85 -10.70
CA ALA A 177 -6.39 10.83 -12.13
C ALA A 177 -5.19 9.92 -12.49
N VAL A 178 -4.94 8.85 -11.72
CA VAL A 178 -3.82 7.94 -11.94
C VAL A 178 -4.25 6.85 -12.93
N GLY A 179 -3.50 6.72 -14.03
CA GLY A 179 -3.63 5.59 -14.96
C GLY A 179 -4.64 5.79 -16.11
N VAL A 180 -5.21 6.99 -16.30
CA VAL A 180 -5.97 7.33 -17.51
C VAL A 180 -5.04 7.94 -18.54
N ILE A 181 -4.89 7.26 -19.66
CA ILE A 181 -4.16 7.76 -20.84
C ILE A 181 -5.13 8.65 -21.62
N GLN A 182 -4.73 9.87 -21.93
CA GLN A 182 -5.46 10.69 -22.90
C GLN A 182 -5.33 10.00 -24.26
N ASN A 183 -6.44 9.46 -24.77
CA ASN A 183 -6.48 8.82 -26.08
C ASN A 183 -7.20 9.75 -27.07
N ALA A 184 -6.75 9.77 -28.32
CA ALA A 184 -7.27 10.69 -29.34
C ALA A 184 -8.76 10.45 -29.64
N ALA A 185 -9.27 9.23 -29.38
CA ALA A 185 -10.67 8.89 -29.54
C ALA A 185 -11.19 8.05 -28.37
N CYS A 186 -12.43 8.33 -27.96
CA CYS A 186 -13.18 7.62 -26.93
C CYS A 186 -13.45 6.18 -27.35
N ILE A 187 -13.08 5.23 -26.48
CA ILE A 187 -13.27 3.79 -26.75
C ILE A 187 -14.74 3.37 -26.82
N PHE A 188 -15.64 4.24 -26.36
CA PHE A 188 -17.07 4.03 -26.50
C PHE A 188 -17.62 4.45 -27.87
N HIS A 189 -16.74 4.84 -28.80
CA HIS A 189 -17.03 5.15 -30.21
C HIS A 189 -18.06 6.27 -30.39
N CYS A 190 -18.01 7.29 -29.53
CA CYS A 190 -18.90 8.46 -29.64
C CYS A 190 -18.31 9.63 -30.45
N GLY A 191 -17.09 9.50 -30.97
CA GLY A 191 -16.44 10.52 -31.81
C GLY A 191 -15.63 11.60 -31.08
N GLU A 192 -15.60 11.60 -29.75
CA GLU A 192 -14.90 12.60 -28.92
C GLU A 192 -13.57 12.08 -28.36
N THR A 193 -12.71 12.97 -27.85
CA THR A 193 -11.45 12.62 -27.18
C THR A 193 -11.69 11.95 -25.82
N GLU A 194 -10.94 10.89 -25.50
CA GLU A 194 -11.05 10.21 -24.21
C GLU A 194 -10.34 11.00 -23.10
N THR A 195 -11.12 11.58 -22.19
CA THR A 195 -10.66 12.11 -20.91
C THR A 195 -11.34 11.37 -19.77
N LEU A 196 -10.85 11.53 -18.53
CA LEU A 196 -11.52 10.94 -17.35
C LEU A 196 -12.96 11.45 -17.21
N GLU A 197 -13.14 12.76 -17.32
CA GLU A 197 -14.45 13.42 -17.33
C GLU A 197 -15.35 12.84 -18.42
N HIS A 198 -14.82 12.73 -19.64
CA HIS A 198 -15.58 12.22 -20.77
C HIS A 198 -15.97 10.75 -20.59
N LEU A 199 -14.99 9.89 -20.25
CA LEU A 199 -15.19 8.46 -20.08
C LEU A 199 -16.28 8.16 -19.05
N PHE A 200 -16.28 8.86 -17.92
CA PHE A 200 -17.19 8.54 -16.82
C PHE A 200 -18.50 9.31 -16.84
N PHE A 201 -18.57 10.51 -17.41
CA PHE A 201 -19.73 11.38 -17.26
C PHE A 201 -20.27 11.99 -18.55
N GLN A 202 -19.46 12.26 -19.57
CA GLN A 202 -19.94 12.97 -20.77
C GLN A 202 -20.20 12.06 -21.97
N CYS A 203 -19.48 10.94 -22.09
CA CYS A 203 -19.67 10.00 -23.19
C CYS A 203 -21.09 9.45 -23.17
N PRO A 204 -21.89 9.49 -24.25
CA PRO A 204 -23.30 9.08 -24.26
C PRO A 204 -23.62 7.68 -23.70
N TYR A 205 -22.65 6.78 -23.62
CA TYR A 205 -22.78 5.47 -22.98
C TYR A 205 -22.90 5.59 -21.45
N SER A 206 -22.06 6.40 -20.80
CA SER A 206 -21.91 6.46 -19.35
C SER A 206 -23.10 7.10 -18.62
N PRO A 207 -23.73 8.21 -19.10
CA PRO A 207 -24.95 8.76 -18.54
C PRO A 207 -26.13 7.80 -18.51
N LYS A 208 -26.21 6.85 -19.45
CA LYS A 208 -27.25 5.81 -19.43
C LYS A 208 -27.10 4.90 -18.21
N VAL A 209 -25.87 4.47 -17.92
CA VAL A 209 -25.55 3.69 -16.71
C VAL A 209 -25.86 4.49 -15.45
N TRP A 210 -25.39 5.74 -15.37
CA TRP A 210 -25.61 6.59 -14.21
C TRP A 210 -27.08 6.86 -13.93
N ARG A 211 -27.88 7.14 -14.96
CA ARG A 211 -29.32 7.41 -14.80
C ARG A 211 -30.04 6.24 -14.14
N ASP A 212 -29.77 5.03 -14.62
CA ASP A 212 -30.39 3.82 -14.08
C ASP A 212 -29.86 3.49 -12.68
N VAL A 213 -28.57 3.69 -12.42
CA VAL A 213 -28.02 3.49 -11.05
C VAL A 213 -28.56 4.52 -10.05
N LEU A 214 -28.74 5.77 -10.47
CA LEU A 214 -29.34 6.83 -9.63
C LEU A 214 -30.82 6.56 -9.37
N SER A 215 -31.57 6.06 -10.37
CA SER A 215 -32.97 5.68 -10.17
C SER A 215 -33.10 4.53 -9.16
N LEU A 216 -32.20 3.55 -9.18
CA LEU A 216 -32.13 2.51 -8.14
C LEU A 216 -31.89 3.09 -6.73
N CYS A 217 -31.25 4.26 -6.63
CA CYS A 217 -31.06 4.99 -5.38
C CYS A 217 -32.22 5.93 -5.00
N ASN A 218 -33.32 5.95 -5.76
CA ASN A 218 -34.40 6.94 -5.67
C ASN A 218 -33.89 8.38 -5.80
N VAL A 219 -32.92 8.62 -6.69
CA VAL A 219 -32.33 9.93 -6.96
C VAL A 219 -32.61 10.32 -8.42
N PHE A 220 -33.35 11.41 -8.60
CA PHE A 220 -33.71 11.95 -9.92
C PHE A 220 -33.09 13.33 -10.08
N ARG A 221 -31.94 13.38 -10.75
CA ARG A 221 -31.23 14.63 -11.01
C ARG A 221 -30.41 14.53 -12.30
N PRO A 222 -30.07 15.66 -12.95
CA PRO A 222 -29.11 15.64 -14.04
C PRO A 222 -27.74 15.17 -13.53
N ILE A 223 -27.02 14.46 -14.39
CA ILE A 223 -25.62 14.09 -14.16
C ILE A 223 -24.78 15.32 -14.47
N LEU A 224 -23.99 15.75 -13.51
CA LEU A 224 -23.13 16.92 -13.60
C LEU A 224 -21.69 16.48 -13.90
N SER A 225 -20.79 17.46 -14.01
CA SER A 225 -19.36 17.15 -14.18
C SER A 225 -18.78 16.43 -12.97
N TRP A 226 -17.65 15.75 -13.17
CA TRP A 226 -16.97 14.94 -12.14
C TRP A 226 -16.82 15.68 -10.81
N THR A 227 -16.36 16.93 -10.84
CA THR A 227 -16.14 17.74 -9.64
C THR A 227 -17.43 17.92 -8.84
N TYR A 228 -18.55 18.19 -9.51
CA TYR A 228 -19.84 18.34 -8.86
C TYR A 228 -20.40 16.99 -8.38
N GLU A 229 -20.17 15.90 -9.12
CA GLU A 229 -20.57 14.55 -8.71
C GLU A 229 -19.84 14.12 -7.43
N VAL A 230 -18.53 14.35 -7.35
CA VAL A 230 -17.72 14.05 -6.16
C VAL A 230 -18.15 14.91 -4.97
N LEU A 231 -18.43 16.20 -5.19
CA LEU A 231 -18.92 17.09 -4.14
C LEU A 231 -20.32 16.66 -3.65
N TRP A 232 -21.22 16.33 -4.56
CA TRP A 232 -22.56 15.84 -4.25
C TRP A 232 -22.48 14.54 -3.44
N MET A 233 -21.64 13.60 -3.84
CA MET A 233 -21.41 12.36 -3.08
C MET A 233 -20.82 12.60 -1.69
N SER A 234 -19.87 13.53 -1.58
CA SER A 234 -19.24 13.89 -0.30
C SER A 234 -20.22 14.51 0.69
N THR A 235 -21.27 15.17 0.19
CA THR A 235 -22.32 15.82 0.99
C THR A 235 -23.52 14.89 1.27
N HIS A 236 -24.03 14.19 0.25
CA HIS A 236 -25.28 13.42 0.30
C HIS A 236 -25.10 11.94 0.62
N ALA A 237 -23.87 11.46 0.71
CA ALA A 237 -23.53 10.14 1.25
C ALA A 237 -22.80 10.23 2.60
N LYS A 238 -22.78 11.41 3.23
CA LYS A 238 -22.12 11.60 4.53
C LYS A 238 -22.93 10.93 5.64
N GLY A 239 -22.36 9.91 6.27
CA GLY A 239 -22.99 9.20 7.38
C GLY A 239 -22.94 7.68 7.23
N LYS A 240 -23.74 7.02 8.08
CA LYS A 240 -23.77 5.54 8.22
C LYS A 240 -25.15 4.93 7.92
N GLU A 241 -26.16 5.75 7.63
CA GLU A 241 -27.48 5.26 7.24
C GLU A 241 -27.44 4.37 5.99
N PHE A 242 -28.45 3.52 5.86
CA PHE A 242 -28.52 2.53 4.79
C PHE A 242 -28.42 3.17 3.40
N HIS A 243 -29.18 4.24 3.15
CA HIS A 243 -29.16 4.95 1.88
C HIS A 243 -27.81 5.61 1.59
N HIS A 244 -27.09 6.10 2.61
CA HIS A 244 -25.72 6.58 2.45
C HIS A 244 -24.77 5.45 2.02
N THR A 245 -24.91 4.27 2.62
CA THR A 245 -24.09 3.09 2.28
C THR A 245 -24.36 2.61 0.85
N ILE A 246 -25.63 2.54 0.45
CA ILE A 246 -26.01 2.21 -0.93
C ILE A 246 -25.39 3.19 -1.91
N ARG A 247 -25.55 4.51 -1.68
CA ARG A 247 -24.99 5.53 -2.58
C ARG A 247 -23.48 5.40 -2.76
N LYS A 248 -22.73 5.17 -1.68
CA LYS A 248 -21.27 4.95 -1.76
C LYS A 248 -20.91 3.72 -2.58
N LEU A 249 -21.60 2.62 -2.33
CA LEU A 249 -21.38 1.35 -3.03
C LEU A 249 -21.73 1.47 -4.52
N ALA A 250 -22.89 2.04 -4.82
CA ALA A 250 -23.36 2.30 -6.18
C ALA A 250 -22.37 3.16 -6.96
N PHE A 251 -21.94 4.29 -6.38
CA PHE A 251 -20.99 5.19 -7.00
C PHE A 251 -19.65 4.50 -7.32
N ALA A 252 -19.06 3.80 -6.35
CA ALA A 252 -17.80 3.09 -6.55
C ALA A 252 -17.93 1.92 -7.54
N ALA A 253 -19.05 1.19 -7.52
CA ALA A 253 -19.30 0.08 -8.44
C ALA A 253 -19.51 0.56 -9.88
N THR A 254 -20.22 1.66 -10.10
CA THR A 254 -20.40 2.24 -11.44
C THR A 254 -19.08 2.66 -12.04
N ILE A 255 -18.24 3.38 -11.29
CA ILE A 255 -16.91 3.77 -11.74
C ILE A 255 -16.07 2.53 -12.08
N TYR A 256 -16.07 1.52 -11.21
CA TYR A 256 -15.35 0.28 -11.45
C TYR A 256 -15.81 -0.41 -12.74
N HIS A 257 -17.12 -0.61 -12.94
CA HIS A 257 -17.62 -1.35 -14.10
C HIS A 257 -17.49 -0.56 -15.41
N LEU A 258 -17.58 0.78 -15.39
CA LEU A 258 -17.25 1.61 -16.55
C LEU A 258 -15.77 1.49 -16.93
N TRP A 259 -14.87 1.45 -15.94
CA TRP A 259 -13.44 1.21 -16.19
C TRP A 259 -13.17 -0.20 -16.74
N ILE A 260 -13.83 -1.21 -16.19
CA ILE A 260 -13.73 -2.59 -16.70
C ILE A 260 -14.26 -2.69 -18.13
N GLU A 261 -15.37 -2.02 -18.45
CA GLU A 261 -15.92 -1.97 -19.81
C GLU A 261 -14.97 -1.29 -20.79
N ARG A 262 -14.36 -0.17 -20.40
CA ARG A 262 -13.30 0.48 -21.18
C ARG A 262 -12.18 -0.51 -21.49
N ASN A 263 -11.64 -1.18 -20.47
CA ASN A 263 -10.57 -2.17 -20.64
C ASN A 263 -11.00 -3.37 -21.50
N ARG A 264 -12.25 -3.83 -21.36
CA ARG A 264 -12.81 -4.93 -22.14
C ARG A 264 -12.85 -4.57 -23.63
N ARG A 265 -13.26 -3.35 -23.98
CA ARG A 265 -13.22 -2.87 -25.37
C ARG A 265 -11.79 -2.73 -25.87
N CYS A 266 -10.89 -2.13 -25.09
CA CYS A 266 -9.49 -1.94 -25.48
C CYS A 266 -8.74 -3.25 -25.73
N PHE A 267 -8.90 -4.26 -24.86
CA PHE A 267 -8.02 -5.44 -24.85
C PHE A 267 -8.70 -6.72 -25.34
N ARG A 268 -10.04 -6.76 -25.41
CA ARG A 268 -10.80 -7.96 -25.78
C ARG A 268 -11.77 -7.75 -26.93
N ASN A 269 -11.91 -6.52 -27.44
CA ASN A 269 -12.86 -6.18 -28.50
C ASN A 269 -14.28 -6.71 -28.24
N HIS A 270 -14.72 -6.62 -26.98
CA HIS A 270 -16.02 -7.11 -26.54
C HIS A 270 -16.79 -5.96 -25.87
N PHE A 271 -18.08 -5.81 -26.21
CA PHE A 271 -18.86 -4.62 -25.93
C PHE A 271 -20.14 -5.02 -25.22
N LEU A 272 -20.30 -4.57 -23.98
CA LEU A 272 -21.54 -4.82 -23.25
C LEU A 272 -22.55 -3.69 -23.47
N PRO A 273 -23.85 -4.01 -23.62
CA PRO A 273 -24.88 -2.98 -23.53
C PRO A 273 -24.89 -2.36 -22.12
N TYR A 274 -25.28 -1.10 -22.01
CA TYR A 274 -25.19 -0.37 -20.74
C TYR A 274 -26.05 -1.02 -19.65
N GLN A 275 -27.13 -1.72 -20.01
CA GLN A 275 -28.00 -2.45 -19.09
C GLN A 275 -27.25 -3.59 -18.37
N GLU A 276 -26.32 -4.27 -19.04
CA GLU A 276 -25.50 -5.30 -18.40
C GLU A 276 -24.54 -4.68 -17.37
N ILE A 277 -24.01 -3.49 -17.65
CA ILE A 277 -23.20 -2.74 -16.67
C ILE A 277 -24.05 -2.40 -15.43
N VAL A 278 -25.29 -1.96 -15.62
CA VAL A 278 -26.22 -1.69 -14.50
C VAL A 278 -26.52 -2.96 -13.71
N GLN A 279 -26.70 -4.11 -14.37
CA GLN A 279 -26.90 -5.39 -13.70
C GLN A 279 -25.69 -5.81 -12.87
N LEU A 280 -24.47 -5.67 -13.41
CA LEU A 280 -23.23 -5.97 -12.67
C LEU A 280 -23.07 -5.07 -11.44
N VAL A 281 -23.39 -3.78 -11.56
CA VAL A 281 -23.43 -2.84 -10.42
C VAL A 281 -24.44 -3.32 -9.38
N ARG A 282 -25.66 -3.67 -9.80
CA ARG A 282 -26.72 -4.16 -8.90
C ARG A 282 -26.30 -5.43 -8.16
N GLN A 283 -25.70 -6.39 -8.86
CA GLN A 283 -25.22 -7.65 -8.29
C GLN A 283 -24.17 -7.42 -7.21
N ASP A 284 -23.16 -6.59 -7.48
CA ASP A 284 -22.09 -6.31 -6.51
C ASP A 284 -22.62 -5.57 -5.27
N VAL A 285 -23.50 -4.59 -5.44
CA VAL A 285 -24.10 -3.84 -4.32
C VAL A 285 -25.01 -4.74 -3.50
N CYS A 286 -25.88 -5.53 -4.14
CA CYS A 286 -26.75 -6.49 -3.46
C CYS A 286 -25.93 -7.52 -2.69
N GLY A 287 -24.97 -8.18 -3.34
CA GLY A 287 -24.10 -9.18 -2.70
C GLY A 287 -23.34 -8.63 -1.50
N LYS A 288 -22.94 -7.34 -1.53
CA LYS A 288 -22.27 -6.71 -0.39
C LYS A 288 -23.19 -6.44 0.79
N LEU A 289 -24.48 -6.20 0.55
CA LEU A 289 -25.47 -5.84 1.57
C LEU A 289 -26.29 -7.04 2.08
N PHE A 290 -26.26 -8.17 1.37
CA PHE A 290 -27.00 -9.40 1.70
C PHE A 290 -26.83 -9.85 3.16
N ASN A 291 -25.59 -9.90 3.68
CA ASN A 291 -25.29 -10.38 5.04
C ASN A 291 -25.29 -9.29 6.13
N GLY A 292 -25.76 -8.07 5.83
CA GLY A 292 -25.54 -6.90 6.70
C GLY A 292 -26.77 -6.13 7.13
N ASN A 293 -27.97 -6.59 6.78
CA ASN A 293 -29.20 -5.84 6.98
C ASN A 293 -29.85 -6.16 8.34
N ASN A 294 -29.69 -5.25 9.30
CA ASN A 294 -30.67 -5.11 10.37
C ASN A 294 -31.90 -4.43 9.76
N SER A 295 -33.05 -5.10 9.80
CA SER A 295 -34.32 -4.59 9.26
C SER A 295 -34.68 -3.24 9.89
N LYS A 296 -34.67 -2.16 9.10
CA LYS A 296 -35.25 -0.88 9.52
C LYS A 296 -36.63 -0.73 8.88
N ARG A 297 -37.67 -0.57 9.71
CA ARG A 297 -39.05 -0.30 9.25
C ARG A 297 -39.17 1.16 8.77
N CYS A 298 -38.83 1.40 7.51
CA CYS A 298 -39.10 2.68 6.84
C CYS A 298 -39.33 2.41 5.35
N GLU A 299 -40.33 3.06 4.75
CA GLU A 299 -40.68 2.94 3.32
C GLU A 299 -39.48 3.22 2.41
N GLN A 300 -38.64 4.20 2.77
CA GLN A 300 -37.41 4.51 2.05
C GLN A 300 -36.41 3.34 2.06
N HIS A 301 -36.31 2.61 3.18
CA HIS A 301 -35.45 1.43 3.29
C HIS A 301 -36.02 0.27 2.46
N HIS A 302 -37.33 0.06 2.51
CA HIS A 302 -38.02 -0.97 1.73
C HIS A 302 -37.84 -0.76 0.23
N SER A 303 -38.16 0.45 -0.28
CA SER A 303 -38.01 0.79 -1.70
C SER A 303 -36.58 0.56 -2.21
N LEU A 304 -35.57 0.97 -1.43
CA LEU A 304 -34.17 0.71 -1.78
C LEU A 304 -33.83 -0.79 -1.81
N CYS A 305 -34.36 -1.58 -0.87
CA CYS A 305 -34.13 -3.03 -0.90
C CYS A 305 -34.75 -3.67 -2.15
N VAL A 306 -35.98 -3.29 -2.52
CA VAL A 306 -36.65 -3.75 -3.74
C VAL A 306 -35.85 -3.39 -4.99
N ASN A 307 -35.47 -2.11 -5.14
CA ASN A 307 -34.70 -1.62 -6.27
C ASN A 307 -33.39 -2.40 -6.44
N TRP A 308 -32.64 -2.58 -5.34
CA TRP A 308 -31.35 -3.27 -5.37
C TRP A 308 -31.46 -4.80 -5.36
N GLY A 309 -32.65 -5.36 -5.16
CA GLY A 309 -32.87 -6.82 -5.05
C GLY A 309 -32.27 -7.41 -3.78
N ILE A 310 -32.23 -6.63 -2.69
CA ILE A 310 -31.71 -7.06 -1.39
C ILE A 310 -32.85 -7.71 -0.62
N PRO A 311 -32.68 -8.94 -0.07
CA PRO A 311 -33.73 -9.58 0.72
C PRO A 311 -34.09 -8.72 1.92
N LEU A 312 -35.39 -8.56 2.12
CA LEU A 312 -35.94 -8.07 3.37
C LEU A 312 -35.95 -9.29 4.30
N GLY A 313 -35.16 -9.29 5.37
CA GLY A 313 -35.20 -10.40 6.32
C GLY A 313 -36.64 -10.60 6.81
N GLU A 314 -37.14 -11.83 6.72
CA GLU A 314 -38.40 -12.19 7.37
C GLU A 314 -38.25 -11.98 8.87
N MET A 315 -39.23 -11.32 9.47
CA MET A 315 -39.32 -11.14 10.90
C MET A 315 -39.47 -12.50 11.57
N MET A 316 -38.49 -12.92 12.38
CA MET A 316 -38.77 -13.73 13.56
C MET A 316 -39.00 -12.81 14.74
#